data_AF-A0A933VPD5-F1
#
_entry.id   AF-A0A933VPD5-F1
#
_cell.length_a   1.000
_cell.length_b   1.000
_cell.length_c   1.000
_cell.angle_alpha   90.00
_cell.angle_beta   90.00
_cell.angle_gamma   90.00
#
_symmetry.space_group_name_H-M   'P 1'
#
loop_
_entity.id
_entity.type
_entity.pdbx_description
1 polymer ?
#
loop_
_entity_poly.entity_id
_entity_poly.type
_entity_poly.pdbx_seq_one_letter_code
_entity_poly.pdbx_strand_id
1 'polypeptide(L)' 'MTTDDAASQLDALVERLERAAEQLRSGDLSADAAAGLVEDAASLASQASAELERLSRAAAAEPIPGQDPLL' A
#
# COMPACT_ATOMS: atom_id res chain seq x y z
N MET A 1 -6.57 15.36 -2.15
CA MET A 1 -6.18 14.12 -1.47
C MET A 1 -5.33 14.53 -0.29
N THR A 2 -5.90 14.45 0.91
CA THR A 2 -5.18 14.72 2.16
C THR A 2 -4.31 13.52 2.53
N THR A 3 -3.37 13.67 3.47
CA THR A 3 -2.58 12.55 4.02
C THR A 3 -3.47 11.46 4.63
N ASP A 4 -4.67 11.84 5.08
CA ASP A 4 -5.67 10.94 5.68
C ASP A 4 -6.38 10.06 4.62
N ASP A 5 -6.75 10.65 3.47
CA ASP A 5 -7.29 9.91 2.31
C ASP A 5 -6.29 8.87 1.78
N ALA A 6 -5.01 9.17 1.91
CA ALA A 6 -3.90 8.36 1.46
C ALA A 6 -3.60 7.18 2.38
N ALA A 7 -3.60 7.42 3.70
CA ALA A 7 -3.50 6.36 4.69
C ALA A 7 -4.65 5.35 4.51
N SER A 8 -5.88 5.85 4.30
CA SER A 8 -7.07 5.02 4.03
C SER A 8 -6.92 4.15 2.77
N GLN A 9 -6.26 4.68 1.71
CA GLN A 9 -5.98 3.92 0.49
C GLN A 9 -4.93 2.83 0.73
N LEU A 10 -3.90 3.12 1.52
CA LEU A 10 -2.89 2.14 1.90
C LEU A 10 -3.51 0.99 2.70
N ASP A 11 -4.37 1.29 3.67
CA ASP A 11 -5.10 0.29 4.46
C ASP A 11 -5.95 -0.62 3.56
N ALA A 12 -6.68 -0.05 2.60
CA ALA A 12 -7.46 -0.82 1.64
C ALA A 12 -6.59 -1.75 0.76
N LEU A 13 -5.38 -1.32 0.40
CA LEU A 13 -4.43 -2.15 -0.36
C LEU A 13 -3.89 -3.30 0.51
N VAL A 14 -3.60 -3.04 1.78
CA VAL A 14 -3.15 -4.05 2.75
C VAL A 14 -4.25 -5.09 2.99
N GLU A 15 -5.50 -4.69 3.23
CA GLU A 15 -6.61 -5.63 3.41
C GLU A 15 -6.77 -6.58 2.21
N ARG A 16 -6.60 -6.04 0.99
CA ARG A 16 -6.69 -6.86 -0.23
C ARG A 16 -5.53 -7.84 -0.35
N LEU A 17 -4.32 -7.44 0.03
CA LEU A 17 -3.15 -8.33 0.10
C LEU A 17 -3.34 -9.45 1.11
N GLU A 18 -3.86 -9.13 2.29
CA GLU A 18 -4.11 -10.11 3.35
C GLU A 18 -5.12 -11.16 2.90
N ARG A 19 -6.22 -10.74 2.24
CA ARG A 19 -7.21 -11.66 1.65
C ARG A 19 -6.63 -12.53 0.54
N ALA A 20 -5.75 -11.99 -0.31
CA ALA A 20 -5.07 -12.79 -1.33
C ALA A 20 -4.12 -13.82 -0.71
N ALA A 21 -3.35 -13.41 0.30
CA ALA A 21 -2.45 -14.30 1.02
C ALA A 21 -3.20 -15.40 1.81
N GLU A 22 -4.35 -15.07 2.39
CA GLU A 22 -5.22 -16.05 3.05
C GLU A 22 -5.77 -17.10 2.08
N GLN A 23 -6.24 -16.65 0.91
CA GLN A 23 -6.67 -17.57 -0.16
C GLN A 23 -5.52 -18.47 -0.64
N LEU A 24 -4.30 -17.94 -0.83
CA LEU A 24 -3.14 -18.76 -1.18
C LEU A 24 -2.81 -19.79 -0.08
N ARG A 25 -2.88 -19.39 1.19
CA ARG A 25 -2.61 -20.27 2.34
C ARG A 25 -3.67 -21.34 2.55
N SER A 26 -4.90 -21.13 2.06
CA SER A 26 -5.96 -22.15 2.14
C SER A 26 -5.55 -23.46 1.46
N GLY A 27 -4.77 -23.37 0.39
CA GLY A 27 -4.40 -24.53 -0.43
C GLY A 27 -5.53 -25.05 -1.34
N ASP A 28 -6.69 -24.39 -1.36
CA ASP A 28 -7.88 -24.82 -2.10
C ASP A 28 -7.90 -24.36 -3.57
N LEU A 29 -6.81 -23.74 -4.04
CA LEU A 29 -6.67 -23.20 -5.39
C LEU A 29 -5.96 -24.20 -6.32
N SER A 30 -6.38 -24.24 -7.59
CA SER A 30 -5.58 -24.87 -8.63
C SER A 30 -4.26 -24.12 -8.84
N ALA A 31 -3.26 -24.77 -9.45
CA ALA A 31 -1.97 -24.14 -9.71
C ALA A 31 -2.09 -22.87 -10.57
N ASP A 32 -2.96 -22.88 -11.58
CA ASP A 32 -3.21 -21.74 -12.47
C ASP A 32 -3.91 -20.59 -11.73
N ALA A 33 -4.92 -20.90 -10.92
CA ALA A 33 -5.60 -19.91 -10.09
C ALA A 33 -4.67 -19.30 -9.03
N ALA A 34 -3.80 -20.10 -8.43
CA ALA A 34 -2.78 -19.64 -7.50
C ALA A 34 -1.74 -18.73 -8.18
N ALA A 35 -1.31 -19.05 -9.41
CA ALA A 35 -0.39 -18.22 -10.18
C ALA A 35 -1.00 -16.84 -10.47
N GLY A 36 -2.24 -16.79 -10.96
CA GLY A 36 -2.95 -15.53 -11.18
C GLY A 36 -3.11 -14.71 -9.89
N LEU A 37 -3.47 -15.36 -8.78
CA LEU A 37 -3.60 -14.69 -7.49
C LEU A 37 -2.27 -14.14 -6.96
N VAL A 38 -1.14 -14.82 -7.21
CA VAL A 38 0.19 -14.31 -6.88
C VAL A 38 0.54 -13.08 -7.72
N GLU A 39 0.21 -13.06 -9.01
CA GLU A 39 0.40 -11.90 -9.88
C GLU A 39 -0.42 -10.70 -9.41
N ASP A 40 -1.69 -10.92 -9.04
CA ASP A 40 -2.56 -9.91 -8.46
C ASP A 40 -1.99 -9.38 -7.14
N ALA A 41 -1.49 -10.26 -6.27
CA ALA A 41 -0.83 -9.87 -5.03
C ALA A 41 0.43 -9.03 -5.28
N ALA A 42 1.25 -9.38 -6.28
CA ALA A 42 2.43 -8.59 -6.65
C ALA A 42 2.05 -7.19 -7.16
N SER A 43 0.96 -7.09 -7.92
CA SER A 43 0.39 -5.80 -8.37
C SER A 43 -0.09 -4.96 -7.20
N LEU A 44 -0.82 -5.55 -6.24
CA LEU A 44 -1.25 -4.86 -5.02
C LEU A 44 -0.08 -4.38 -4.16
N ALA A 45 0.96 -5.21 -4.00
CA ALA A 45 2.17 -4.85 -3.25
C ALA A 45 2.93 -3.69 -3.89
N SER A 46 2.97 -3.65 -5.22
CA SER A 46 3.59 -2.55 -5.96
C SER A 46 2.83 -1.23 -5.78
N GLN A 47 1.50 -1.28 -5.80
CA GLN A 47 0.64 -0.13 -5.52
C GLN A 47 0.82 0.37 -4.08
N ALA A 48 0.83 -0.53 -3.10
CA ALA A 48 1.02 -0.18 -1.69
C ALA A 48 2.40 0.48 -1.46
N SER A 49 3.43 -0.05 -2.10
CA SER A 49 4.79 0.51 -2.02
C SER A 49 4.86 1.93 -2.61
N ALA A 50 4.21 2.16 -3.75
CA ALA A 50 4.15 3.50 -4.37
C ALA A 50 3.40 4.51 -3.49
N GLU A 51 2.32 4.09 -2.85
CA GLU A 51 1.54 4.95 -1.97
C GLU A 51 2.28 5.26 -0.66
N LEU A 52 2.95 4.27 -0.08
CA LEU A 52 3.82 4.44 1.09
C LEU A 52 4.96 5.43 0.80
N GLU A 53 5.61 5.31 -0.37
CA GLU A 53 6.66 6.24 -0.79
C GLU A 53 6.13 7.67 -0.95
N ARG A 54 4.91 7.82 -1.49
CA ARG A 54 4.25 9.12 -1.64
C ARG A 54 3.94 9.75 -0.27
N LEU A 55 3.44 8.96 0.67
CA LEU A 55 3.20 9.37 2.06
C LEU A 55 4.49 9.77 2.77
N SER A 56 5.54 8.97 2.64
CA SER A 56 6.87 9.26 3.21
C SER A 56 7.43 10.60 2.73
N ARG A 57 7.34 10.86 1.42
CA ARG A 57 7.78 12.14 0.82
C ARG A 57 6.93 13.32 1.30
N ALA A 58 5.62 13.14 1.42
CA ALA A 58 4.73 14.19 1.91
C ALA A 58 5.05 14.55 3.37
N ALA A 59 5.25 13.55 4.23
CA ALA A 59 5.63 13.75 5.63
C ALA A 59 7.00 14.45 5.76
N ALA A 60 7.97 14.13 4.90
CA ALA A 60 9.27 14.80 4.89
C ALA A 60 9.22 16.26 4.41
N ALA A 61 8.18 16.63 3.65
CA ALA A 61 7.98 17.99 3.14
C ALA A 61 7.15 18.88 4.08
N GLU A 62 6.55 18.33 5.13
CA GLU A 62 5.84 19.12 6.12
C GLU A 62 6.83 20.01 6.90
N PRO A 63 6.59 21.34 6.97
CA PRO A 63 7.45 22.24 7.73
C PRO A 63 7.46 21.82 9.20
N ILE A 64 8.66 21.75 9.79
CA ILE A 64 8.79 21.52 11.22
C ILE A 64 8.13 22.71 11.96
N PRO A 65 7.17 22.47 12.87
CA PRO A 65 6.52 23.55 13.61
C PRO A 65 7.56 24.42 14.32
N GLY A 66 7.54 25.72 14.05
CA GLY A 66 8.49 26.70 14.62
C GLY A 66 9.75 26.97 13.78
N GLN A 67 9.88 26.37 12.59
CA GLN A 67 10.87 26.77 11.60
C GLN A 67 10.20 27.53 10.46
N ASP A 68 9.97 28.82 10.65
CA ASP A 68 9.66 29.70 9.53
C ASP A 68 10.87 29.75 8.59
N PRO A 69 10.67 29.71 7.25
CA PRO A 69 11.75 29.91 6.30
C PRO A 69 12.35 31.30 6.58
N LEU A 70 13.62 31.35 6.96
CA LEU A 70 14.36 32.60 7.09
C LEU A 70 14.49 33.19 5.68
N LEU A 71 13.62 34.16 5.38
CA LEU A 71 13.73 35.03 4.21
C LEU A 71 14.96 35.94 4.32
#